data_AF-A0A067CIA7-F1
#
_entry.id   AF-A0A067CIA7-F1
#
_cell.length_a   1.000
_cell.length_b   1.000
_cell.length_c   1.000
_cell.angle_alpha   90.00
_cell.angle_beta   90.00
_cell.angle_gamma   90.00
#
_symmetry.space_group_name_H-M   'P 1'
#
loop_
_entity.id
_entity.type
_entity.pdbx_description
1 polymer ?
#
loop_
_entity_poly.entity_id
_entity_poly.type
_entity_poly.pdbx_seq_one_letter_code
_entity_poly.pdbx_strand_id
1 'polypeptide(L)'
;MWTINLEPDAPRTRLVLSPCPYCQEQFGTASLPIHVKRCRALYVAPTPEVPEVVPTKARSIPSLQAMCTQMILGNLHITCFSGLFTQPAHQAALIASLPETILQQIFMHIVYEHQNRTKRYEKHKAKLRLVKDNCAALEATCAQVHGLRKEVDRLQRVIEARDAQHAKTRTAASELRAEVQRLQQENSRLAKVNQQQQVQLQVRTFAFKTLRLHLMHE
;
A
#
# COMPACT_ATOMS: atom_id res chain seq x y z
N MET A 1 21.41 17.48 -34.18
CA MET A 1 20.99 16.15 -34.67
C MET A 1 21.93 15.12 -34.07
N TRP A 2 21.45 14.28 -33.15
CA TRP A 2 22.23 13.19 -32.55
C TRP A 2 21.53 11.89 -32.90
N THR A 3 22.16 11.08 -33.75
CA THR A 3 21.72 9.72 -34.09
C THR A 3 22.25 8.76 -33.03
N ILE A 4 21.34 8.12 -32.29
CA ILE A 4 21.66 7.03 -31.37
C ILE A 4 21.81 5.76 -32.21
N ASN A 5 23.03 5.22 -32.29
CA ASN A 5 23.28 3.87 -32.78
C ASN A 5 22.77 2.86 -31.73
N LEU A 6 21.71 2.13 -32.08
CA LEU A 6 21.26 0.95 -31.33
C LEU A 6 21.95 -0.27 -31.95
N GLU A 7 23.06 -0.71 -31.34
CA GLU A 7 23.62 -2.02 -31.61
C GLU A 7 22.65 -3.13 -31.17
N PRO A 8 22.66 -4.31 -31.83
CA PRO A 8 21.71 -5.38 -31.55
C PRO A 8 22.01 -6.05 -30.20
N ASP A 9 20.99 -6.03 -29.35
CA ASP A 9 20.90 -6.66 -28.02
C ASP A 9 21.48 -8.10 -28.04
N ALA A 10 22.49 -8.35 -27.21
CA ALA A 10 22.96 -9.69 -26.89
C ALA A 10 21.79 -10.55 -26.36
N PRO A 11 21.77 -11.87 -26.60
CA PRO A 11 20.66 -12.72 -26.18
C PRO A 11 20.57 -12.72 -24.65
N ARG A 12 19.52 -12.07 -24.12
CA ARG A 12 19.19 -12.09 -22.70
C ARG A 12 18.92 -13.53 -22.27
N THR A 13 19.90 -14.15 -21.62
CA THR A 13 19.78 -15.48 -21.01
C THR A 13 18.61 -15.42 -20.03
N ARG A 14 17.46 -16.04 -20.38
CA ARG A 14 16.36 -16.20 -19.42
C ARG A 14 16.92 -16.97 -18.23
N LEU A 15 16.89 -16.36 -17.06
CA LEU A 15 17.22 -17.02 -15.80
C LEU A 15 16.24 -18.20 -15.63
N VAL A 16 16.74 -19.43 -15.78
CA VAL A 16 15.97 -20.65 -15.53
C VAL A 16 15.83 -20.76 -14.02
N LEU A 17 14.61 -20.55 -13.52
CA LEU A 17 14.28 -20.75 -12.12
C LEU A 17 13.85 -22.19 -11.92
N SER A 18 14.43 -22.86 -10.92
CA SER A 18 14.12 -24.23 -10.54
C SER A 18 13.36 -24.25 -9.21
N PRO A 19 12.31 -25.08 -9.05
CA PRO A 19 11.53 -25.14 -7.82
C PRO A 19 12.26 -25.90 -6.71
N CYS A 20 12.08 -25.47 -5.46
CA CYS A 20 12.53 -26.19 -4.27
C CYS A 20 11.72 -27.48 -4.04
N PRO A 21 12.33 -28.64 -3.73
CA PRO A 21 11.60 -29.89 -3.50
C PRO A 21 10.74 -29.90 -2.23
N TYR A 22 10.94 -28.97 -1.30
CA TYR A 22 10.24 -28.93 -0.01
C TYR A 22 9.10 -27.90 0.03
N CYS A 23 9.31 -26.68 -0.49
CA CYS A 23 8.28 -25.63 -0.49
C CYS A 23 7.75 -25.27 -1.89
N GLN A 24 8.31 -25.84 -2.96
CA GLN A 24 7.93 -25.60 -4.36
C GLN A 24 8.10 -24.14 -4.86
N GLU A 25 8.69 -23.25 -4.08
CA GLU A 25 9.04 -21.90 -4.52
C GLU A 25 10.19 -21.92 -5.55
N GLN A 26 10.18 -20.97 -6.48
CA GLN A 26 11.12 -20.90 -7.60
C GLN A 26 12.35 -20.07 -7.24
N PHE A 27 13.54 -20.66 -7.42
CA PHE A 27 14.82 -20.02 -7.11
C PHE A 27 15.76 -20.05 -8.30
N GLY A 28 16.64 -19.04 -8.40
CA GLY A 28 17.77 -19.08 -9.32
C GLY A 28 18.79 -20.14 -8.91
N THR A 29 19.64 -20.55 -9.84
CA THR A 29 20.64 -21.63 -9.68
C THR A 29 21.58 -21.42 -8.50
N ALA A 30 21.94 -20.16 -8.19
CA ALA A 30 22.80 -19.84 -7.05
C ALA A 30 22.06 -19.83 -5.70
N SER A 31 20.79 -19.43 -5.70
CA SER A 31 19.96 -19.31 -4.48
C SER A 31 19.32 -20.63 -4.04
N LEU A 32 19.09 -21.56 -4.98
CA LEU A 32 18.41 -22.82 -4.69
C LEU A 32 19.14 -23.69 -3.64
N PRO A 33 20.46 -23.93 -3.71
CA PRO A 33 21.16 -24.76 -2.72
C PRO A 33 21.13 -24.17 -1.30
N ILE A 34 21.15 -22.84 -1.20
CA ILE A 34 21.11 -22.11 0.07
C ILE A 34 19.73 -22.27 0.70
N HIS A 35 18.69 -22.03 -0.09
CA HIS A 35 17.31 -22.20 0.35
C HIS A 35 17.03 -23.66 0.75
N VAL A 36 17.42 -24.64 -0.07
CA VAL A 36 17.18 -26.08 0.19
C VAL A 36 17.73 -26.52 1.54
N LYS A 37 18.93 -26.07 1.93
CA LYS A 37 19.51 -26.40 3.26
C LYS A 37 18.65 -25.90 4.42
N ARG A 38 18.13 -24.68 4.30
CA ARG A 38 17.30 -24.04 5.35
C ARG A 38 15.87 -24.58 5.35
N CYS A 39 15.31 -24.80 4.17
CA CYS A 39 13.96 -25.32 3.98
C CYS A 39 13.84 -26.77 4.46
N ARG A 40 14.86 -27.60 4.20
CA ARG A 40 14.94 -28.98 4.72
C ARG A 40 14.88 -29.03 6.25
N ALA A 41 15.54 -28.09 6.94
CA ALA A 41 15.56 -28.05 8.40
C ALA A 41 14.20 -27.68 9.02
N LEU A 42 13.32 -27.04 8.24
CA LEU A 42 11.99 -26.60 8.65
C LEU A 42 10.87 -27.49 8.09
N TYR A 43 11.21 -28.47 7.26
CA TYR A 43 10.25 -29.34 6.61
C TYR A 43 9.69 -30.37 7.60
N VAL A 44 8.40 -30.27 7.88
CA VAL A 44 7.63 -31.29 8.60
C VAL A 44 6.94 -32.14 7.54
N ALA A 45 7.23 -33.45 7.52
CA ALA A 45 6.60 -34.37 6.58
C ALA A 45 5.08 -34.34 6.77
N PRO A 46 4.28 -34.10 5.71
CA PRO A 46 2.84 -34.25 5.79
C PRO A 46 2.51 -35.70 6.15
N THR A 47 1.63 -35.88 7.15
CA THR A 47 0.94 -37.16 7.39
C THR A 47 0.29 -37.66 6.10
N PRO A 48 0.23 -38.98 5.88
CA PRO A 48 -0.12 -39.55 4.58
C PRO A 48 -1.63 -39.41 4.32
N GLU A 49 -2.05 -38.23 3.87
CA GLU A 49 -3.25 -38.10 3.05
C GLU A 49 -2.83 -38.42 1.61
N VAL A 50 -3.54 -39.41 1.07
CA VAL A 50 -3.31 -40.05 -0.23
C VAL A 50 -3.02 -38.98 -1.29
N PRO A 51 -1.83 -39.00 -1.93
CA PRO A 51 -1.58 -38.09 -3.03
C PRO A 51 -2.47 -38.51 -4.21
N GLU A 52 -3.43 -37.66 -4.56
CA GLU A 52 -4.06 -37.70 -5.88
C GLU A 52 -2.94 -37.50 -6.91
N VAL A 53 -2.53 -38.60 -7.52
CA VAL A 53 -1.60 -38.62 -8.65
C VAL A 53 -2.28 -37.88 -9.79
N VAL A 54 -1.99 -36.59 -9.94
CA VAL A 54 -2.33 -35.85 -11.15
C VAL A 54 -1.64 -36.57 -12.30
N PRO A 55 -2.38 -37.21 -13.23
CA PRO A 55 -1.76 -37.92 -14.32
C PRO A 55 -1.04 -36.90 -15.19
N THR A 56 0.29 -36.89 -15.10
CA THR A 56 1.15 -36.22 -16.05
C THR A 56 0.85 -36.88 -17.40
N LYS A 57 0.01 -36.21 -18.21
CA LYS A 57 -0.26 -36.63 -19.58
C LYS A 57 1.08 -36.80 -20.27
N ALA A 58 1.45 -38.06 -20.52
CA ALA A 58 2.61 -38.38 -21.33
C ALA A 58 2.47 -37.59 -22.63
N ARG A 59 3.51 -36.84 -23.00
CA ARG A 59 3.51 -36.07 -24.26
C ARG A 59 3.41 -37.09 -25.39
N SER A 60 2.22 -37.26 -25.94
CA SER A 60 2.00 -38.14 -27.08
C SER A 60 2.82 -37.63 -28.24
N ILE A 61 3.67 -38.48 -28.81
CA ILE A 61 4.43 -38.14 -30.02
C ILE A 61 3.41 -37.79 -31.12
N PRO A 62 3.47 -36.59 -31.72
CA PRO A 62 2.56 -36.21 -32.78
C PRO A 62 2.67 -37.20 -33.96
N SER A 63 1.55 -37.50 -34.61
CA SER A 63 1.59 -38.31 -35.83
C SER A 63 2.39 -37.60 -36.91
N LEU A 64 2.97 -38.36 -37.86
CA LEU A 64 3.65 -37.80 -39.02
C LEU A 64 2.77 -36.79 -39.76
N GLN A 65 1.48 -37.11 -39.91
CA GLN A 65 0.48 -36.22 -40.47
C GLN A 65 0.35 -34.90 -39.70
N ALA A 66 0.34 -34.93 -38.36
CA ALA A 66 0.30 -33.73 -37.54
C ALA A 66 1.56 -32.87 -37.72
N MET A 67 2.75 -33.50 -37.81
CA MET A 67 4.00 -32.79 -38.06
C MET A 67 4.05 -32.15 -39.46
N CYS A 68 3.65 -32.88 -40.50
CA CYS A 68 3.56 -32.35 -41.86
C CYS A 68 2.57 -31.19 -41.96
N THR A 69 1.39 -31.32 -41.33
CA THR A 69 0.39 -30.25 -41.28
C THR A 69 0.94 -29.02 -40.56
N GLN A 70 1.65 -29.20 -39.45
CA GLN A 70 2.27 -28.11 -38.70
C GLN A 70 3.39 -27.41 -39.50
N MET A 71 4.20 -28.17 -40.23
CA MET A 71 5.21 -27.62 -41.13
C MET A 71 4.59 -26.80 -42.26
N ILE A 72 3.54 -27.33 -42.92
CA ILE A 72 2.85 -26.59 -43.97
C ILE A 72 2.28 -25.28 -43.40
N LEU A 73 1.53 -25.36 -42.28
CA LEU A 73 0.98 -24.18 -41.62
C LEU A 73 2.04 -23.15 -41.18
N GLY A 74 3.21 -23.59 -40.73
CA GLY A 74 4.30 -22.72 -40.34
C GLY A 74 4.97 -21.96 -41.50
N ASN A 75 4.84 -22.47 -42.73
CA ASN A 75 5.41 -21.87 -43.95
C ASN A 75 4.35 -21.16 -44.82
N LEU A 76 3.08 -21.23 -44.45
CA LEU A 76 2.00 -20.51 -45.12
C LEU A 76 2.05 -19.02 -44.73
N HIS A 77 2.78 -18.25 -45.53
CA HIS A 77 2.82 -16.80 -45.39
C HIS A 77 1.63 -16.20 -46.11
N ILE A 78 0.60 -15.83 -45.35
CA ILE A 78 -0.52 -15.07 -45.85
C ILE A 78 -0.28 -13.60 -45.50
N THR A 79 0.04 -12.79 -46.51
CA THR A 79 0.04 -11.33 -46.35
C THR A 79 -1.33 -10.82 -46.73
N CYS A 80 -2.02 -10.19 -45.78
CA CYS A 80 -3.29 -9.51 -46.03
C CYS A 80 -3.02 -8.02 -46.18
N PHE A 81 -3.30 -7.47 -47.37
CA PHE A 81 -3.27 -6.04 -47.62
C PHE A 81 -4.63 -5.62 -48.19
N SER A 82 -5.35 -4.75 -47.49
CA SER A 82 -6.66 -4.24 -47.93
C SER A 82 -7.70 -5.33 -48.25
N GLY A 83 -7.69 -6.44 -47.51
CA GLY A 83 -8.60 -7.58 -47.73
C GLY A 83 -8.20 -8.49 -48.89
N LEU A 84 -7.11 -8.19 -49.61
CA LEU A 84 -6.51 -9.08 -50.59
C LEU A 84 -5.47 -9.96 -49.89
N PHE A 85 -5.71 -11.26 -49.95
CA PHE A 85 -4.78 -12.27 -49.47
C PHE A 85 -3.82 -12.63 -50.59
N THR A 86 -2.56 -12.21 -50.46
CA THR A 86 -1.52 -12.54 -51.44
C THR A 86 -0.60 -13.59 -50.87
N GLN A 87 -0.30 -14.58 -51.69
CA GLN A 87 0.64 -15.64 -51.35
C GLN A 87 1.71 -15.73 -52.44
N PRO A 88 3.00 -15.96 -52.10
CA PRO A 88 4.04 -16.18 -53.10
C PRO A 88 3.64 -17.31 -54.06
N ALA A 89 3.87 -17.12 -55.36
CA ALA A 89 3.42 -18.03 -56.42
C ALA A 89 3.82 -19.49 -56.19
N HIS A 90 5.03 -19.74 -55.67
CA HIS A 90 5.51 -21.09 -55.37
C HIS A 90 4.71 -21.77 -54.24
N GLN A 91 4.24 -21.01 -53.24
CA GLN A 91 3.41 -21.58 -52.18
C GLN A 91 1.97 -21.77 -52.64
N ALA A 92 1.44 -20.87 -53.48
CA ALA A 92 0.12 -21.02 -54.08
C ALA A 92 0.06 -22.28 -54.98
N ALA A 93 1.10 -22.54 -55.77
CA ALA A 93 1.23 -23.75 -56.56
C ALA A 93 1.30 -25.02 -55.69
N LEU A 94 2.03 -24.97 -54.58
CA LEU A 94 2.10 -26.07 -53.61
C LEU A 94 0.71 -26.37 -53.02
N ILE A 95 -0.02 -25.34 -52.54
CA ILE A 95 -1.38 -25.52 -52.01
C ILE A 95 -2.31 -26.12 -53.06
N ALA A 96 -2.25 -25.62 -54.30
CA ALA A 96 -3.09 -26.14 -55.39
C ALA A 96 -2.80 -27.61 -55.72
N SER A 97 -1.59 -28.09 -55.43
CA SER A 97 -1.20 -29.50 -55.61
C SER A 97 -1.58 -30.42 -54.45
N LEU A 98 -2.07 -29.88 -53.32
CA LEU A 98 -2.45 -30.68 -52.16
C LEU A 98 -3.78 -31.41 -52.39
N PRO A 99 -3.91 -32.66 -51.91
CA PRO A 99 -5.20 -33.35 -51.89
C PRO A 99 -6.25 -32.59 -51.08
N GLU A 100 -7.51 -32.68 -51.50
CA GLU A 100 -8.64 -31.98 -50.86
C GLU A 100 -8.76 -32.28 -49.36
N THR A 101 -8.52 -33.53 -48.97
CA THR A 101 -8.54 -33.97 -47.56
C THR A 101 -7.50 -33.24 -46.70
N ILE A 102 -6.33 -32.93 -47.25
CA ILE A 102 -5.27 -32.19 -46.56
C ILE A 102 -5.65 -30.71 -46.46
N LEU A 103 -6.21 -30.13 -47.52
CA LEU A 103 -6.71 -28.74 -47.50
C LEU A 103 -7.81 -28.56 -46.44
N GLN A 104 -8.79 -29.47 -46.38
CA GLN A 104 -9.85 -29.44 -45.37
C GLN A 104 -9.28 -29.47 -43.94
N GLN A 105 -8.26 -30.28 -43.68
CA GLN A 105 -7.58 -30.34 -42.38
C GLN A 105 -6.82 -29.05 -42.04
N ILE A 106 -6.12 -28.47 -43.01
CA ILE A 106 -5.43 -27.19 -42.87
C ILE A 106 -6.43 -26.08 -42.51
N PHE A 107 -7.54 -25.97 -43.25
CA PHE A 107 -8.58 -24.97 -42.97
C PHE A 107 -9.22 -25.17 -41.60
N MET A 108 -9.56 -26.41 -41.24
CA MET A 108 -10.11 -26.73 -39.93
C MET A 108 -9.16 -26.31 -38.80
N HIS A 109 -7.85 -26.55 -38.97
CA HIS A 109 -6.86 -26.13 -37.99
C HIS A 109 -6.75 -24.60 -37.90
N ILE A 110 -6.75 -23.88 -39.02
CA ILE A 110 -6.71 -22.41 -39.05
C ILE A 110 -7.94 -21.82 -38.36
N VAL A 111 -9.14 -22.33 -38.65
CA VAL A 111 -10.39 -21.87 -38.03
C VAL A 111 -10.36 -22.16 -36.51
N TYR A 112 -9.94 -23.36 -36.11
CA TYR A 112 -9.83 -23.72 -34.69
C TYR A 112 -8.81 -22.84 -33.95
N GLU A 113 -7.63 -22.60 -34.54
CA GLU A 113 -6.63 -21.68 -34.00
C GLU A 113 -7.19 -20.26 -33.86
N HIS A 114 -7.86 -19.76 -34.89
CA HIS A 114 -8.44 -18.42 -34.89
C HIS A 114 -9.48 -18.28 -33.78
N GLN A 115 -10.42 -19.22 -33.67
CA GLN A 115 -11.42 -19.23 -32.60
C GLN A 115 -10.78 -19.26 -31.22
N ASN A 116 -9.73 -20.06 -31.03
CA ASN A 116 -9.01 -20.13 -29.76
C ASN A 116 -8.25 -18.85 -29.43
N ARG A 117 -7.60 -18.22 -30.43
CA ARG A 117 -6.93 -16.92 -30.29
C ARG A 117 -7.95 -15.84 -29.92
N THR A 118 -9.11 -15.81 -30.57
CA THR A 118 -10.20 -14.87 -30.26
C THR A 118 -10.73 -15.07 -28.84
N LYS A 119 -10.99 -16.31 -28.41
CA LYS A 119 -11.40 -16.61 -27.02
C LYS A 119 -10.37 -16.14 -25.99
N ARG A 120 -9.07 -16.38 -26.26
CA ARG A 120 -7.98 -15.89 -25.38
C ARG A 120 -7.93 -14.36 -25.36
N TYR A 121 -8.02 -13.72 -26.53
CA TYR A 121 -8.01 -12.28 -26.65
C TYR A 121 -9.16 -11.64 -25.85
N GLU A 122 -10.39 -12.14 -25.99
CA GLU A 122 -11.54 -11.63 -25.23
C GLU A 122 -11.37 -11.86 -23.72
N LYS A 123 -10.81 -12.99 -23.30
CA LYS A 123 -10.45 -13.22 -21.88
C LYS A 123 -9.42 -12.20 -21.38
N HIS A 124 -8.38 -11.91 -22.16
CA HIS A 124 -7.36 -10.92 -21.79
C HIS A 124 -7.94 -9.50 -21.77
N LYS A 125 -8.80 -9.15 -22.73
CA LYS A 125 -9.50 -7.87 -22.81
C LYS A 125 -10.42 -7.67 -21.61
N ALA A 126 -11.17 -8.69 -21.18
CA ALA A 126 -11.98 -8.65 -19.97
C ALA A 126 -11.13 -8.44 -18.71
N LYS A 127 -10.00 -9.16 -18.58
CA LYS A 127 -9.04 -8.96 -17.49
C LYS A 127 -8.46 -7.53 -17.47
N LEU A 128 -8.12 -7.00 -18.64
CA LEU A 128 -7.59 -5.65 -18.76
C LEU A 128 -8.62 -4.60 -18.34
N ARG A 129 -9.89 -4.78 -18.69
CA ARG A 129 -10.98 -3.91 -18.22
C ARG A 129 -11.07 -3.93 -16.70
N LEU A 130 -11.11 -5.11 -16.09
CA LEU A 130 -11.16 -5.24 -14.62
C LEU A 130 -9.97 -4.56 -13.93
N VAL A 131 -8.76 -4.72 -14.46
CA VAL A 131 -7.56 -4.05 -13.90
C VAL A 131 -7.68 -2.53 -14.04
N LYS A 132 -8.17 -2.01 -15.18
CA LYS A 132 -8.40 -0.57 -15.35
C LYS A 132 -9.42 -0.02 -14.35
N ASP A 133 -10.51 -0.74 -14.15
CA ASP A 133 -11.56 -0.35 -13.19
C ASP A 133 -11.00 -0.33 -11.76
N ASN A 134 -10.18 -1.33 -11.41
CA ASN A 134 -9.49 -1.37 -10.11
C ASN A 134 -8.49 -0.21 -9.95
N CYS A 135 -7.72 0.12 -10.99
CA CYS A 135 -6.82 1.27 -10.95
C CYS A 135 -7.58 2.59 -10.73
N ALA A 136 -8.68 2.80 -11.44
CA ALA A 136 -9.52 3.99 -11.27
C ALA A 136 -10.11 4.08 -9.85
N ALA A 137 -10.55 2.95 -9.27
CA ALA A 137 -11.03 2.91 -7.90
C ALA A 137 -9.92 3.23 -6.88
N LEU A 138 -8.69 2.74 -7.10
CA LEU A 138 -7.53 3.03 -6.27
C LEU A 138 -7.12 4.51 -6.35
N GLU A 139 -7.17 5.10 -7.54
CA GLU A 139 -6.91 6.54 -7.73
C GLU A 139 -7.91 7.41 -6.96
N ALA A 140 -9.21 7.07 -7.03
CA ALA A 140 -10.24 7.75 -6.24
C ALA A 140 -9.99 7.62 -4.73
N THR A 141 -9.62 6.43 -4.26
CA THR A 141 -9.27 6.18 -2.85
C THR A 141 -8.05 6.99 -2.43
N CYS A 142 -7.03 7.09 -3.28
CA CYS A 142 -5.84 7.89 -3.01
C CYS A 142 -6.19 9.39 -2.84
N ALA A 143 -7.07 9.91 -3.70
CA ALA A 143 -7.57 11.28 -3.58
C ALA A 143 -8.32 11.51 -2.26
N GLN A 144 -9.16 10.55 -1.83
CA GLN A 144 -9.85 10.61 -0.54
C GLN A 144 -8.88 10.62 0.64
N VAL A 145 -7.87 9.75 0.63
CA VAL A 145 -6.82 9.71 1.67
C VAL A 145 -6.05 11.03 1.73
N HIS A 146 -5.75 11.62 0.59
CA HIS A 146 -5.11 12.94 0.56
C HIS A 146 -6.00 14.03 1.18
N GLY A 147 -7.31 14.00 0.92
CA GLY A 147 -8.29 14.86 1.60
C GLY A 147 -8.29 14.68 3.11
N LEU A 148 -8.33 13.43 3.59
CA LEU A 148 -8.30 13.13 5.03
C LEU A 148 -7.00 13.59 5.69
N ARG A 149 -5.85 13.46 5.03
CA ARG A 149 -4.57 13.97 5.55
C ARG A 149 -4.61 15.48 5.78
N LYS A 150 -5.18 16.25 4.85
CA LYS A 150 -5.35 17.71 5.04
C LYS A 150 -6.21 18.05 6.25
N GLU A 151 -7.28 17.29 6.48
CA GLU A 151 -8.12 17.46 7.67
C GLU A 151 -7.38 17.09 8.96
N VAL A 152 -6.58 16.04 8.96
CA VAL A 152 -5.70 15.70 10.10
C VAL A 152 -4.73 16.83 10.38
N ASP A 153 -4.04 17.36 9.37
CA ASP A 153 -3.11 18.49 9.54
C ASP A 153 -3.83 19.76 10.03
N ARG A 154 -5.09 19.95 9.63
CA ARG A 154 -5.92 21.07 10.11
C ARG A 154 -6.29 20.88 11.58
N LEU A 155 -6.74 19.69 11.98
CA LEU A 155 -7.10 19.37 13.35
C LEU A 155 -5.89 19.45 14.28
N GLN A 156 -4.73 18.98 13.83
CA GLN A 156 -3.47 19.07 14.57
C GLN A 156 -3.12 20.53 14.90
N ARG A 157 -3.21 21.44 13.93
CA ARG A 157 -3.02 22.88 14.16
C ARG A 157 -4.01 23.47 15.16
N VAL A 158 -5.26 23.00 15.16
CA VAL A 158 -6.27 23.45 16.14
C VAL A 158 -5.91 22.97 17.55
N ILE A 159 -5.45 21.72 17.69
CA ILE A 159 -5.01 21.18 18.98
C ILE A 159 -3.84 21.99 19.52
N GLU A 160 -2.80 22.22 18.71
CA GLU A 160 -1.63 23.02 19.10
C GLU A 160 -2.01 24.44 19.55
N ALA A 161 -2.93 25.08 18.84
CA ALA A 161 -3.44 26.40 19.22
C ALA A 161 -4.20 26.36 20.56
N ARG A 162 -4.98 25.30 20.80
CA ARG A 162 -5.70 25.11 22.07
C ARG A 162 -4.76 24.80 23.23
N ASP A 163 -3.73 23.99 23.01
CA ASP A 163 -2.72 23.71 24.03
C ASP A 163 -1.96 24.97 24.43
N ALA A 164 -1.56 25.79 23.45
CA ALA A 164 -0.93 27.08 23.70
C ALA A 164 -1.87 28.03 24.49
N GLN A 165 -3.16 28.04 24.17
CA GLN A 165 -4.16 28.82 24.91
C GLN A 165 -4.33 28.29 26.34
N HIS A 166 -4.41 26.97 26.52
CA HIS A 166 -4.51 26.35 27.84
C HIS A 166 -3.28 26.65 28.69
N ALA A 167 -2.08 26.62 28.12
CA ALA A 167 -0.85 27.00 28.81
C ALA A 167 -0.92 28.45 29.32
N LYS A 168 -1.34 29.42 28.48
CA LYS A 168 -1.51 30.82 28.87
C LYS A 168 -2.55 31.01 29.97
N THR A 169 -3.71 30.34 29.87
CA THR A 169 -4.74 30.41 30.90
C THR A 169 -4.24 29.78 32.22
N ARG A 170 -3.44 28.71 32.13
CA ARG A 170 -2.86 28.05 33.30
C ARG A 170 -1.86 28.94 34.04
N THR A 171 -1.00 29.65 33.31
CA THR A 171 -0.05 30.60 33.92
C THR A 171 -0.79 31.77 34.57
N ALA A 172 -1.74 32.39 33.87
CA ALA A 172 -2.58 33.45 34.43
C ALA A 172 -3.34 32.98 35.70
N ALA A 173 -3.87 31.76 35.69
CA ALA A 173 -4.52 31.19 36.87
C ALA A 173 -3.53 30.94 38.02
N SER A 174 -2.28 30.57 37.75
CA SER A 174 -1.26 30.44 38.80
C SER A 174 -0.84 31.79 39.38
N GLU A 175 -0.71 32.82 38.56
CA GLU A 175 -0.40 34.19 38.99
C GLU A 175 -1.50 34.75 39.89
N LEU A 176 -2.78 34.61 39.47
CA LEU A 176 -3.92 35.02 40.28
C LEU A 176 -3.99 34.27 41.61
N ARG A 177 -3.67 32.98 41.63
CA ARG A 177 -3.60 32.22 42.90
C ARG A 177 -2.51 32.74 43.82
N ALA A 178 -1.34 33.07 43.29
CA ALA A 178 -0.24 33.64 44.07
C ALA A 178 -0.62 35.02 44.64
N GLU A 179 -1.28 35.85 43.83
CA GLU A 179 -1.75 37.17 44.27
C GLU A 179 -2.82 37.08 45.37
N VAL A 180 -3.77 36.14 45.24
CA VAL A 180 -4.75 35.86 46.30
C VAL A 180 -4.06 35.44 47.60
N GLN A 181 -3.05 34.57 47.53
CA GLN A 181 -2.28 34.18 48.71
C GLN A 181 -1.52 35.37 49.34
N ARG A 182 -0.92 36.23 48.51
CA ARG A 182 -0.24 37.45 48.97
C ARG A 182 -1.20 38.39 49.69
N LEU A 183 -2.35 38.67 49.08
CA LEU A 183 -3.39 39.52 49.66
C LEU A 183 -3.99 38.91 50.94
N GLN A 184 -4.13 37.60 51.03
CA GLN A 184 -4.55 36.91 52.25
C GLN A 184 -3.54 37.09 53.38
N GLN A 185 -2.24 36.96 53.10
CA GLN A 185 -1.19 37.20 54.09
C GLN A 185 -1.17 38.66 54.54
N GLU A 186 -1.29 39.60 53.60
CA GLU A 186 -1.33 41.04 53.90
C GLU A 186 -2.56 41.41 54.75
N ASN A 187 -3.74 40.90 54.42
CA ASN A 187 -4.95 41.04 55.24
C ASN A 187 -4.74 40.48 56.65
N SER A 188 -4.12 39.30 56.78
CA SER A 188 -3.85 38.71 58.09
C SER A 188 -2.90 39.58 58.93
N ARG A 189 -1.91 40.21 58.29
CA ARG A 189 -0.97 41.14 58.94
C ARG A 189 -1.67 42.42 59.39
N LEU A 190 -2.47 43.02 58.51
CA LEU A 190 -3.24 44.23 58.83
C LEU A 190 -4.26 43.97 59.94
N ALA A 191 -4.93 42.81 59.95
CA ALA A 191 -5.83 42.42 61.03
C ALA A 191 -5.11 42.38 62.39
N LYS A 192 -3.89 41.82 62.45
CA LYS A 192 -3.07 41.81 63.68
C LYS A 192 -2.68 43.22 64.14
N VAL A 193 -2.24 44.08 63.22
CA VAL A 193 -1.86 45.47 63.53
C VAL A 193 -3.07 46.25 64.05
N ASN A 194 -4.23 46.09 63.40
CA ASN A 194 -5.47 46.75 63.81
C ASN A 194 -5.90 46.28 65.21
N GLN A 195 -5.84 44.97 65.48
CA GLN A 195 -6.11 44.42 66.82
C GLN A 195 -5.17 45.01 67.88
N GLN A 196 -3.87 45.11 67.60
CA GLN A 196 -2.91 45.72 68.53
C GLN A 196 -3.22 47.19 68.80
N GLN A 197 -3.53 47.96 67.76
CA GLN A 197 -3.93 49.36 67.91
C GLN A 197 -5.20 49.50 68.75
N GLN A 198 -6.19 48.62 68.55
CA GLN A 198 -7.42 48.63 69.33
C GLN A 198 -7.16 48.36 70.82
N VAL A 199 -6.26 47.42 71.14
CA VAL A 199 -5.83 47.17 72.52
C VAL A 199 -5.11 48.39 73.10
N GLN A 200 -4.19 49.03 72.36
CA GLN A 200 -3.51 50.24 72.83
C GLN A 200 -4.48 51.39 73.11
N LEU A 201 -5.47 51.58 72.24
CA LEU A 201 -6.52 52.59 72.43
C LEU A 201 -7.37 52.30 73.67
N GLN A 202 -7.74 51.03 73.90
CA GLN A 202 -8.44 50.64 75.13
C GLN A 202 -7.61 50.96 76.38
N VAL A 203 -6.33 50.58 76.41
CA VAL A 203 -5.43 50.87 77.54
C VAL A 203 -5.32 52.37 77.80
N ARG A 204 -5.13 53.19 76.75
CA ARG A 204 -5.10 54.65 76.88
C ARG A 204 -6.42 55.21 77.42
N THR A 205 -7.55 54.70 76.92
CA THR A 205 -8.88 55.14 77.38
C THR A 205 -9.12 54.79 78.84
N PHE A 206 -8.70 53.59 79.27
CA PHE A 206 -8.74 53.19 80.68
C PHE A 206 -7.84 54.08 81.54
N ALA A 207 -6.59 54.30 81.14
CA ALA A 207 -5.67 55.19 81.86
C ALA A 207 -6.24 56.61 82.01
N PHE A 208 -6.85 57.15 80.94
CA PHE A 208 -7.50 58.47 80.97
C PHE A 208 -8.69 58.51 81.93
N LYS A 209 -9.52 57.47 81.96
CA LYS A 209 -10.63 57.35 82.92
C LYS A 209 -10.13 57.28 84.37
N THR A 210 -9.08 56.49 84.63
CA THR A 210 -8.49 56.35 85.97
C THR A 210 -7.89 57.67 86.47
N LEU A 211 -7.15 58.39 85.60
CA LEU A 211 -6.61 59.71 85.92
C LEU A 211 -7.73 60.73 86.21
N ARG A 212 -8.82 60.71 85.42
CA ARG A 212 -9.98 61.57 85.64
C ARG A 212 -10.69 61.28 86.97
N LEU A 213 -10.75 60.03 87.41
CA LEU A 213 -11.32 59.65 88.70
C LEU A 213 -10.44 60.10 89.88
N HIS A 214 -9.11 60.05 89.74
CA HIS A 214 -8.19 60.59 90.75
C HIS A 214 -8.35 62.12 90.91
N LEU A 215 -8.43 62.85 89.79
CA LEU A 215 -8.62 64.31 89.78
C LEU A 215 -10.00 64.77 90.30
N MET A 216 -10.96 63.88 90.49
CA MET A 216 -12.30 64.20 91.02
C MET A 216 -12.43 63.91 92.54
N HIS A 217 -11.41 63.30 93.14
CA HIS A 217 -11.38 62.94 94.57
C HIS A 217 -10.37 63.76 95.40
N GLU A 218 -9.72 64.74 94.77
CA GLU A 218 -9.00 65.85 95.43
C GLU A 218 -9.89 67.10 95.48
#